data_AF-A0A0M9ECC0-F1
#
_entry.id   AF-A0A0M9ECC0-F1
#
_cell.length_a   1.000
_cell.length_b   1.000
_cell.length_c   1.000
_cell.angle_alpha   90.00
_cell.angle_beta   90.00
_cell.angle_gamma   90.00
#
_symmetry.space_group_name_H-M   'P 1'
#
loop_
_entity.id
_entity.type
_entity.pdbx_description
1 polymer ?
#
loop_
_entity_poly.entity_id
_entity_poly.type
_entity_poly.pdbx_seq_one_letter_code
_entity_poly.pdbx_strand_id
1 'polypeptide(L)'
;MCNPRKVMIHLTRSIEEAWRRSVEETAQFEENICETGRLSADIFLDKEMGQQSLVMLERVLSGEFDAIPAWDRDNSGNFIQNLDDAVIRYSPQSHVLQIEARLLENISAKASATQELCGFTVGEVATEVVKKYYDDGWGGRTKEKVEQEARQEADRRLDAAMEDLHREQNKDAFADAEKKAQKTAEKKAGEKLAKRITEARAAMREQLQLVLHSAVSTARYEMNTVIGETYRQTFLALVENNHGKVISDVKTGRVIEMELEL
;
A
#
# COMPACT_ATOMS: atom_id res chain seq x y z
N MET A 1 -11.61 -41.14 -58.85
CA MET A 1 -11.43 -39.92 -58.04
C MET A 1 -12.17 -38.80 -58.74
N CYS A 2 -13.25 -38.28 -58.13
CA CYS A 2 -13.98 -37.14 -58.69
C CYS A 2 -13.15 -35.85 -58.51
N ASN A 3 -13.12 -35.02 -59.55
CA ASN A 3 -12.42 -33.74 -59.51
C ASN A 3 -13.23 -32.76 -58.64
N PRO A 4 -12.64 -32.10 -57.62
CA PRO A 4 -13.38 -31.18 -56.77
C PRO A 4 -13.89 -29.98 -57.57
N ARG A 5 -15.17 -29.68 -57.42
CA ARG A 5 -15.81 -28.49 -57.98
C ARG A 5 -15.70 -27.33 -57.00
N LYS A 6 -15.84 -26.10 -57.49
CA LYS A 6 -15.73 -24.88 -56.67
C LYS A 6 -17.07 -24.17 -56.59
N VAL A 7 -17.31 -23.57 -55.44
CA VAL A 7 -18.31 -22.53 -55.21
C VAL A 7 -17.54 -21.26 -54.91
N MET A 8 -17.88 -20.18 -55.60
CA MET A 8 -17.33 -18.86 -55.40
C MET A 8 -18.48 -17.93 -55.06
N ILE A 9 -18.36 -17.22 -53.94
CA ILE A 9 -19.33 -16.24 -53.50
C ILE A 9 -18.60 -14.90 -53.45
N HIS A 10 -19.13 -13.95 -54.22
CA HIS A 10 -18.71 -12.56 -54.21
C HIS A 10 -19.84 -11.76 -53.57
N LEU A 11 -19.54 -11.03 -52.49
CA LEU A 11 -20.50 -10.14 -51.84
C LEU A 11 -19.91 -8.73 -51.84
N THR A 12 -20.75 -7.79 -52.22
CA THR A 12 -20.40 -6.36 -52.23
C THR A 12 -21.53 -5.60 -51.55
N ARG A 13 -21.16 -4.64 -50.71
CA ARG A 13 -22.12 -3.80 -49.97
C ARG A 13 -21.65 -2.35 -49.96
N SER A 14 -22.54 -1.47 -50.40
CA SER A 14 -22.41 -0.04 -50.18
C SER A 14 -22.95 0.31 -48.79
N ILE A 15 -22.24 1.19 -48.09
CA ILE A 15 -22.49 1.60 -46.71
C ILE A 15 -22.64 3.10 -46.71
N GLU A 16 -23.71 3.58 -46.08
CA GLU A 16 -23.95 4.96 -45.74
C GLU A 16 -24.70 4.95 -44.41
N GLU A 17 -23.94 4.91 -43.30
CA GLU A 17 -24.50 4.66 -41.97
C GLU A 17 -23.95 5.63 -40.93
N ALA A 18 -24.85 6.17 -40.11
CA ALA A 18 -24.51 6.88 -38.89
C ALA A 18 -24.45 5.90 -37.73
N TRP A 19 -23.42 6.01 -36.90
CA TRP A 19 -23.19 5.08 -35.80
C TRP A 19 -22.83 5.80 -34.50
N ARG A 20 -23.03 5.10 -33.38
CA ARG A 20 -22.65 5.54 -32.03
C ARG A 20 -21.90 4.40 -31.34
N ARG A 21 -20.77 4.71 -30.71
CA ARG A 21 -20.01 3.77 -29.88
C ARG A 21 -19.58 4.45 -28.57
N SER A 22 -19.34 3.64 -27.55
CA SER A 22 -18.80 4.08 -26.27
C SER A 22 -17.40 3.50 -26.08
N VAL A 23 -16.45 4.34 -25.70
CA VAL A 23 -15.11 3.93 -25.26
C VAL A 23 -15.07 4.08 -23.74
N GLU A 24 -14.73 3.01 -23.03
CA GLU A 24 -14.53 3.03 -21.59
C GLU A 24 -13.04 2.87 -21.27
N GLU A 25 -12.52 3.79 -20.47
CA GLU A 25 -11.16 3.72 -19.95
C GLU A 25 -11.17 3.69 -18.43
N THR A 26 -10.14 3.08 -17.86
CA THR A 26 -10.02 2.88 -16.41
C THR A 26 -8.63 3.25 -15.93
N ALA A 27 -8.57 4.06 -14.88
CA ALA A 27 -7.33 4.45 -14.22
C ALA A 27 -7.33 4.02 -12.75
N GLN A 28 -6.13 3.67 -12.26
CA GLN A 28 -5.86 3.31 -10.88
C GLN A 28 -4.60 4.04 -10.41
N PHE A 29 -4.69 4.65 -9.23
CA PHE A 29 -3.55 5.25 -8.54
C PHE A 29 -3.40 4.69 -7.15
N GLU A 30 -2.16 4.65 -6.67
CA GLU A 30 -1.77 4.10 -5.38
C GLU A 30 -0.74 5.03 -4.73
N GLU A 31 -0.86 5.24 -3.42
CA GLU A 31 0.07 6.05 -2.65
C GLU A 31 0.27 5.44 -1.26
N ASN A 32 1.52 5.40 -0.82
CA ASN A 32 1.88 5.02 0.54
C ASN A 32 1.92 6.28 1.41
N ILE A 33 1.10 6.31 2.45
CA ILE A 33 1.08 7.40 3.42
C ILE A 33 1.70 6.94 4.75
N CYS A 34 2.34 7.90 5.41
CA CYS A 34 3.01 7.69 6.69
C CYS A 34 2.61 8.83 7.61
N GLU A 35 2.07 8.50 8.78
CA GLU A 35 1.84 9.47 9.85
C GLU A 35 2.69 9.04 11.04
N THR A 36 3.49 9.97 11.55
CA THR A 36 4.31 9.80 12.74
C THR A 36 3.77 10.77 13.78
N GLY A 37 3.59 10.29 15.00
CA GLY A 37 3.35 11.19 16.11
C GLY A 37 4.27 10.89 17.27
N ARG A 38 4.49 11.95 18.03
CA ARG A 38 5.48 12.03 19.07
C ARG A 38 4.82 12.60 20.30
N LEU A 39 5.03 11.94 21.42
CA LEU A 39 4.74 12.47 22.73
C LEU A 39 6.06 12.60 23.46
N SER A 40 6.52 13.84 23.62
CA SER A 40 7.64 14.14 24.49
C SER A 40 7.09 14.32 25.89
N ALA A 41 7.58 13.51 26.82
CA ALA A 41 7.39 13.76 28.23
C ALA A 41 8.65 14.46 28.71
N ASP A 42 8.53 15.74 29.04
CA ASP A 42 9.58 16.49 29.72
C ASP A 42 9.65 16.01 31.17
N ILE A 43 10.16 14.79 31.36
CA ILE A 43 10.50 14.27 32.68
C ILE A 43 11.88 14.82 33.00
N PHE A 44 11.91 15.93 33.72
CA PHE A 44 13.13 16.57 34.22
C PHE A 44 13.78 15.70 35.31
N LEU A 45 14.35 14.55 34.91
CA LEU A 45 15.03 13.63 35.83
C LEU A 45 16.21 14.30 36.54
N ASP A 46 16.77 15.36 35.95
CA ASP A 46 17.79 16.21 36.57
C ASP A 46 17.31 17.00 37.80
N LYS A 47 16.01 17.26 37.90
CA LYS A 47 15.41 17.92 39.08
C LYS A 47 15.01 16.93 40.17
N GLU A 48 14.70 15.70 39.77
CA GLU A 48 14.18 14.65 40.66
C GLU A 48 15.28 13.68 41.13
N MET A 49 16.36 13.52 40.34
CA MET A 49 17.47 12.59 40.59
C MET A 49 18.78 13.38 40.77
N GLY A 50 19.61 12.94 41.72
CA GLY A 50 20.95 13.49 41.87
C GLY A 50 21.87 13.10 40.71
N GLN A 51 22.93 13.88 40.48
CA GLN A 51 23.93 13.62 39.42
C GLN A 51 24.48 12.18 39.44
N GLN A 52 24.72 11.62 40.63
CA GLN A 52 25.21 10.24 40.77
C GLN A 52 24.19 9.21 40.28
N SER A 53 22.90 9.45 40.56
CA SER A 53 21.82 8.59 40.08
C SER A 53 21.64 8.70 38.56
N LEU A 54 21.87 9.87 37.96
CA LEU A 54 21.84 10.02 36.50
C LEU A 54 22.98 9.26 35.81
N VAL A 55 24.21 9.32 36.35
CA VAL A 55 25.32 8.52 35.84
C VAL A 55 25.01 7.03 35.99
N MET A 56 24.42 6.64 37.12
CA MET A 56 24.01 5.25 37.34
C MET A 56 22.90 4.82 36.38
N LEU A 57 21.96 5.71 36.04
CA LEU A 57 20.89 5.46 35.07
C LEU A 57 21.46 5.06 33.72
N GLU A 58 22.47 5.78 33.23
CA GLU A 58 23.13 5.48 31.97
C GLU A 58 23.84 4.12 31.99
N ARG A 59 24.42 3.72 33.13
CA ARG A 59 25.06 2.41 33.31
C ARG A 59 24.04 1.27 33.31
N VAL A 60 22.92 1.46 34.02
CA VAL A 60 21.78 0.52 34.01
C VAL A 60 21.21 0.36 32.61
N LEU A 61 20.94 1.47 31.91
CA LEU A 61 20.43 1.44 30.53
C LEU A 61 21.42 0.80 29.55
N SER A 62 22.73 0.91 29.80
CA SER A 62 23.76 0.26 28.99
C SER A 62 23.92 -1.24 29.27
N GLY A 63 23.15 -1.80 30.21
CA GLY A 63 23.18 -3.22 30.56
C GLY A 63 24.38 -3.63 31.39
N GLU A 64 24.99 -2.72 32.15
CA GLU A 64 26.11 -3.06 33.05
C GLU A 64 25.69 -3.98 34.21
N PHE A 65 24.38 -4.04 34.48
CA PHE A 65 23.79 -4.86 35.53
C PHE A 65 22.78 -5.85 34.93
N ASP A 66 22.87 -7.13 35.30
CA ASP A 66 22.03 -8.21 34.75
C ASP A 66 20.52 -8.11 35.09
N ALA A 67 20.13 -7.10 35.85
CA ALA A 67 18.76 -6.95 36.36
C ALA A 67 17.76 -6.45 35.31
N ILE A 68 18.23 -5.75 34.26
CA ILE A 68 17.39 -5.16 33.21
C ILE A 68 18.10 -5.36 31.86
N PRO A 69 17.38 -5.76 30.79
CA PRO A 69 17.94 -5.81 29.45
C PRO A 69 18.52 -4.45 29.02
N ALA A 70 19.69 -4.48 28.37
CA ALA A 70 20.29 -3.28 27.81
C ALA A 70 19.35 -2.63 26.78
N TRP A 71 19.24 -1.32 26.84
CA TRP A 71 18.58 -0.54 25.80
C TRP A 71 19.55 -0.34 24.64
N ASP A 72 19.02 -0.33 23.42
CA ASP A 72 19.82 -0.04 22.23
C ASP A 72 20.31 1.42 22.25
N ARG A 73 21.39 1.71 21.54
CA ARG A 73 21.86 3.09 21.34
C ARG A 73 21.74 3.49 19.88
N ASP A 74 21.30 4.72 19.64
CA ASP A 74 21.35 5.32 18.32
C ASP A 74 22.70 6.00 18.03
N ASN A 75 22.87 6.44 16.78
CA ASN A 75 24.05 7.16 16.33
C ASN A 75 24.28 8.50 17.05
N SER A 76 23.26 9.03 17.73
CA SER A 76 23.30 10.28 18.48
C SER A 76 23.59 10.06 19.98
N GLY A 77 23.76 8.80 20.41
CA GLY A 77 24.00 8.43 21.80
C GLY A 77 22.76 8.39 22.68
N ASN A 78 21.55 8.46 22.11
CA ASN A 78 20.30 8.26 22.83
C ASN A 78 20.05 6.77 23.05
N PHE A 79 19.45 6.44 24.19
CA PHE A 79 18.97 5.08 24.46
C PHE A 79 17.59 4.86 23.84
N ILE A 80 17.40 3.71 23.23
CA ILE A 80 16.18 3.31 22.53
C ILE A 80 15.68 1.99 23.09
N GLN A 81 14.37 1.95 23.35
CA GLN A 81 13.65 0.71 23.62
C GLN A 81 12.46 0.61 22.67
N ASN A 82 12.38 -0.50 21.93
CA ASN A 82 11.21 -0.79 21.12
C ASN A 82 10.08 -1.33 22.01
N LEU A 83 8.90 -0.75 21.84
CA LEU A 83 7.63 -1.32 22.27
C LEU A 83 6.93 -1.92 21.05
N ASP A 84 5.85 -2.67 21.25
CA ASP A 84 5.12 -3.32 20.15
C ASP A 84 4.73 -2.34 19.04
N ASP A 85 4.10 -1.22 19.38
CA ASP A 85 3.57 -0.23 18.43
C ASP A 85 4.23 1.17 18.57
N ALA A 86 5.28 1.29 19.38
CA ALA A 86 5.93 2.56 19.66
C ALA A 86 7.41 2.37 20.03
N VAL A 87 8.16 3.46 20.08
CA VAL A 87 9.57 3.47 20.47
C VAL A 87 9.77 4.49 21.57
N ILE A 88 10.38 4.07 22.67
CA ILE A 88 10.85 4.95 23.73
C ILE A 88 12.28 5.37 23.41
N ARG A 89 12.56 6.66 23.58
CA ARG A 89 13.87 7.25 23.41
C ARG A 89 14.20 8.10 24.62
N TYR A 90 15.32 7.81 25.26
CA TYR A 90 15.87 8.62 26.33
C TYR A 90 17.15 9.32 25.88
N SER A 91 17.20 10.64 26.04
CA SER A 91 18.41 11.42 25.73
C SER A 91 19.17 11.73 27.02
N PRO A 92 20.41 11.21 27.18
CA PRO A 92 21.21 11.47 28.39
C PRO A 92 21.70 12.93 28.46
N GLN A 93 21.78 13.64 27.33
CA GLN A 93 22.24 15.04 27.31
C GLN A 93 21.19 16.03 27.79
N SER A 94 19.92 15.80 27.43
CA SER A 94 18.80 16.67 27.82
C SER A 94 17.93 16.08 28.92
N HIS A 95 18.19 14.83 29.31
CA HIS A 95 17.40 14.02 30.24
C HIS A 95 15.92 13.87 29.84
N VAL A 96 15.58 14.03 28.55
CA VAL A 96 14.21 13.96 28.04
C VAL A 96 13.84 12.54 27.60
N LEU A 97 12.61 12.13 27.91
CA LEU A 97 11.99 10.90 27.43
C LEU A 97 10.99 11.22 26.30
N GLN A 98 11.19 10.63 25.13
CA GLN A 98 10.30 10.76 23.98
C GLN A 98 9.70 9.40 23.64
N ILE A 99 8.39 9.38 23.40
CA ILE A 99 7.68 8.22 22.87
C ILE A 99 7.26 8.57 21.44
N GLU A 100 7.65 7.73 20.48
CA GLU A 100 7.32 7.91 19.07
C GLU A 100 6.56 6.70 18.54
N ALA A 101 5.45 6.94 17.84
CA ALA A 101 4.70 5.91 17.13
C ALA A 101 4.62 6.28 15.65
N ARG A 102 4.61 5.27 14.79
CA ARG A 102 4.55 5.45 13.34
C ARG A 102 3.54 4.49 12.74
N LEU A 103 2.60 5.05 11.96
CA LEU A 103 1.64 4.28 11.18
C LEU A 103 1.94 4.43 9.69
N LEU A 104 1.82 3.32 8.97
CA LEU A 104 2.05 3.21 7.53
C LEU A 104 0.84 2.58 6.89
N GLU A 105 0.31 3.18 5.82
CA GLU A 105 -0.85 2.67 5.11
C GLU A 105 -0.67 2.85 3.60
N ASN A 106 -1.15 1.87 2.82
CA ASN A 106 -1.19 1.94 1.36
C ASN A 106 -2.63 2.20 0.92
N ILE A 107 -2.86 3.33 0.24
CA ILE A 107 -4.17 3.74 -0.24
C ILE A 107 -4.22 3.65 -1.76
N SER A 108 -5.23 2.96 -2.27
CA SER A 108 -5.50 2.88 -3.70
C SER A 108 -6.88 3.45 -4.05
N ALA A 109 -7.01 3.97 -5.26
CA ALA A 109 -8.29 4.38 -5.82
C ALA A 109 -8.38 4.07 -7.31
N LYS A 110 -9.56 3.61 -7.73
CA LYS A 110 -9.87 3.26 -9.12
C LYS A 110 -11.08 4.03 -9.61
N ALA A 111 -11.05 4.48 -10.85
CA ALA A 111 -12.19 5.09 -11.53
C ALA A 111 -12.20 4.73 -13.02
N SER A 112 -13.40 4.58 -13.57
CA SER A 112 -13.60 4.50 -15.01
C SER A 112 -14.34 5.73 -15.53
N ALA A 113 -14.16 6.00 -16.81
CA ALA A 113 -14.91 7.01 -17.53
C ALA A 113 -15.23 6.52 -18.94
N THR A 114 -16.43 6.83 -19.38
CA THR A 114 -16.93 6.45 -20.69
C THR A 114 -17.08 7.70 -21.55
N GLN A 115 -16.61 7.65 -22.78
CA GLN A 115 -16.81 8.67 -23.79
C GLN A 115 -17.62 8.10 -24.94
N GLU A 116 -18.76 8.72 -25.24
CA GLU A 116 -19.50 8.42 -26.45
C GLU A 116 -18.85 9.11 -27.65
N LEU A 117 -18.80 8.38 -28.76
CA LEU A 117 -18.44 8.90 -30.06
C LEU A 117 -19.54 8.57 -31.07
N CYS A 118 -19.79 9.50 -31.97
CA CYS A 118 -20.69 9.33 -33.09
C CYS A 118 -19.92 9.60 -34.37
N GLY A 119 -20.23 8.87 -35.42
CA GLY A 119 -19.56 9.00 -36.71
C GLY A 119 -20.50 8.66 -37.85
N PHE A 120 -19.99 8.87 -39.05
CA PHE A 120 -20.65 8.50 -40.30
C PHE A 120 -19.63 7.77 -41.16
N THR A 121 -20.04 6.67 -41.76
CA THR A 121 -19.18 5.91 -42.67
C THR A 121 -19.88 5.78 -44.02
N VAL A 122 -19.13 6.16 -45.06
CA VAL A 122 -19.56 6.02 -46.45
C VAL A 122 -18.51 5.23 -47.21
N GLY A 123 -18.90 4.18 -47.91
CA GLY A 123 -17.98 3.42 -48.74
C GLY A 123 -18.57 2.14 -49.28
N GLU A 124 -17.74 1.35 -49.94
CA GLU A 124 -18.11 0.06 -50.50
C GLU A 124 -17.11 -1.00 -50.03
N VAL A 125 -17.61 -2.12 -49.53
CA VAL A 125 -16.79 -3.27 -49.12
C VAL A 125 -17.14 -4.45 -50.00
N ALA A 126 -16.11 -5.18 -50.44
CA ALA A 126 -16.26 -6.38 -51.25
C ALA A 126 -15.45 -7.53 -50.64
N THR A 127 -16.03 -8.74 -50.67
CA THR A 127 -15.37 -9.95 -50.21
C THR A 127 -15.61 -11.11 -51.17
N GLU A 128 -14.63 -12.00 -51.22
CA GLU A 128 -14.67 -13.20 -52.05
C GLU A 128 -14.33 -14.43 -51.20
N VAL A 129 -15.18 -15.45 -51.30
CA VAL A 129 -14.97 -16.74 -50.63
C VAL A 129 -15.08 -17.85 -51.65
N VAL A 130 -14.03 -18.67 -51.73
CA VAL A 130 -13.96 -19.85 -52.58
C VAL A 130 -13.90 -21.10 -51.71
N LYS A 131 -14.86 -22.02 -51.91
CA LYS A 131 -14.89 -23.33 -51.25
C LYS A 131 -15.04 -24.46 -52.28
N LYS A 132 -14.68 -25.69 -51.90
CA LYS A 132 -14.66 -26.86 -52.78
C LYS A 132 -15.67 -27.92 -52.33
N TYR A 133 -16.35 -28.56 -53.26
CA TYR A 133 -17.28 -29.69 -53.04
C TYR A 133 -17.00 -30.85 -53.99
N TYR A 134 -17.55 -32.02 -53.69
CA TYR A 134 -17.47 -33.21 -54.55
C TYR A 134 -18.87 -33.68 -54.96
N ASP A 135 -19.03 -34.12 -56.22
CA ASP A 135 -20.33 -34.55 -56.76
C ASP A 135 -20.88 -35.82 -56.07
N ASP A 136 -19.99 -36.66 -55.56
CA ASP A 136 -20.32 -37.88 -54.80
C ASP A 136 -20.58 -37.60 -53.30
N GLY A 137 -20.53 -36.34 -52.87
CA GLY A 137 -20.72 -35.95 -51.48
C GLY A 137 -19.61 -36.44 -50.54
N TRP A 138 -18.43 -36.79 -51.08
CA TRP A 138 -17.32 -37.35 -50.29
C TRP A 138 -16.96 -36.49 -49.07
N GLY A 139 -16.89 -37.11 -47.89
CA GLY A 139 -16.62 -36.44 -46.62
C GLY A 139 -17.75 -35.50 -46.15
N GLY A 140 -18.98 -35.67 -46.64
CA GLY A 140 -20.13 -34.82 -46.28
C GLY A 140 -20.07 -33.41 -46.90
N ARG A 141 -19.25 -33.22 -47.94
CA ARG A 141 -19.11 -31.96 -48.68
C ARG A 141 -20.00 -31.93 -49.90
N THR A 142 -21.31 -31.86 -49.67
CA THR A 142 -22.30 -31.60 -50.71
C THR A 142 -22.24 -30.14 -51.16
N LYS A 143 -22.71 -29.88 -52.38
CA LYS A 143 -22.80 -28.52 -52.94
C LYS A 143 -23.55 -27.57 -52.01
N GLU A 144 -24.72 -27.97 -51.51
CA GLU A 144 -25.58 -27.14 -50.66
C GLU A 144 -24.90 -26.75 -49.35
N LYS A 145 -24.24 -27.70 -48.68
CA LYS A 145 -23.53 -27.43 -47.43
C LYS A 145 -22.35 -26.49 -47.66
N VAL A 146 -21.59 -26.71 -48.72
CA VAL A 146 -20.43 -25.88 -49.08
C VAL A 146 -20.87 -24.47 -49.49
N GLU A 147 -22.00 -24.32 -50.17
CA GLU A 147 -22.61 -23.01 -50.47
C GLU A 147 -23.04 -22.27 -49.20
N GLN A 148 -23.70 -22.95 -48.27
CA GLN A 148 -24.09 -22.35 -46.99
C GLN A 148 -22.88 -21.91 -46.15
N GLU A 149 -21.86 -22.77 -46.05
CA GLU A 149 -20.60 -22.45 -45.37
C GLU A 149 -19.87 -21.29 -46.06
N ALA A 150 -19.86 -21.24 -47.40
CA ALA A 150 -19.27 -20.14 -48.15
C ALA A 150 -20.01 -18.82 -47.91
N ARG A 151 -21.35 -18.85 -47.80
CA ARG A 151 -22.16 -17.65 -47.49
C ARG A 151 -21.87 -17.13 -46.09
N GLN A 152 -21.95 -18.00 -45.08
CA GLN A 152 -21.67 -17.60 -43.69
C GLN A 152 -20.26 -17.03 -43.52
N GLU A 153 -19.27 -17.60 -44.19
CA GLU A 153 -17.91 -17.07 -44.17
C GLU A 153 -17.80 -15.73 -44.91
N ALA A 154 -18.49 -15.57 -46.04
CA ALA A 154 -18.51 -14.32 -46.78
C ALA A 154 -19.19 -13.21 -45.95
N ASP A 155 -20.30 -13.50 -45.28
CA ASP A 155 -21.00 -12.57 -44.39
C ASP A 155 -20.08 -12.13 -43.24
N ARG A 156 -19.41 -13.06 -42.55
CA ARG A 156 -18.45 -12.71 -41.48
C ARG A 156 -17.29 -11.84 -41.97
N ARG A 157 -16.75 -12.12 -43.16
CA ARG A 157 -15.68 -11.30 -43.75
C ARG A 157 -16.17 -9.93 -44.16
N LEU A 158 -17.41 -9.85 -44.66
CA LEU A 158 -18.04 -8.58 -45.00
C LEU A 158 -18.22 -7.74 -43.73
N ASP A 159 -18.77 -8.32 -42.66
CA ASP A 159 -18.94 -7.64 -41.37
C ASP A 159 -17.60 -7.14 -40.80
N ALA A 160 -16.55 -7.98 -40.84
CA ALA A 160 -15.20 -7.56 -40.41
C ALA A 160 -14.65 -6.41 -41.27
N ALA A 161 -14.81 -6.47 -42.60
CA ALA A 161 -14.39 -5.40 -43.50
C ALA A 161 -15.17 -4.10 -43.27
N MET A 162 -16.46 -4.18 -42.90
CA MET A 162 -17.25 -3.03 -42.48
C MET A 162 -16.69 -2.39 -41.20
N GLU A 163 -16.35 -3.21 -40.20
CA GLU A 163 -15.76 -2.70 -38.96
C GLU A 163 -14.40 -2.04 -39.17
N ASP A 164 -13.57 -2.62 -40.05
CA ASP A 164 -12.27 -2.06 -40.40
C ASP A 164 -12.44 -0.71 -41.12
N LEU A 165 -13.40 -0.61 -42.06
CA LEU A 165 -13.71 0.65 -42.73
C LEU A 165 -14.21 1.72 -41.74
N HIS A 166 -15.08 1.34 -40.79
CA HIS A 166 -15.55 2.24 -39.73
C HIS A 166 -14.38 2.80 -38.91
N ARG A 167 -13.45 1.92 -38.52
CA ARG A 167 -12.28 2.26 -37.72
C ARG A 167 -11.29 3.12 -38.48
N GLU A 168 -11.06 2.82 -39.77
CA GLU A 168 -10.10 3.55 -40.60
C GLU A 168 -10.58 4.98 -40.89
N GLN A 169 -11.85 5.16 -41.27
CA GLN A 169 -12.40 6.48 -41.56
C GLN A 169 -12.53 7.38 -40.32
N ASN A 170 -12.65 6.79 -39.13
CA ASN A 170 -12.92 7.53 -37.89
C ASN A 170 -11.79 7.37 -36.86
N LYS A 171 -10.59 7.03 -37.31
CA LYS A 171 -9.43 6.73 -36.45
C LYS A 171 -9.15 7.85 -35.44
N ASP A 172 -9.20 9.10 -35.90
CA ASP A 172 -8.95 10.26 -35.04
C ASP A 172 -10.05 10.45 -33.99
N ALA A 173 -11.31 10.17 -34.34
CA ALA A 173 -12.43 10.24 -33.40
C ALA A 173 -12.33 9.17 -32.30
N PHE A 174 -11.86 7.96 -32.64
CA PHE A 174 -11.55 6.92 -31.64
C PHE A 174 -10.40 7.35 -30.73
N ALA A 175 -9.28 7.81 -31.31
CA ALA A 175 -8.11 8.24 -30.53
C ALA A 175 -8.44 9.42 -29.59
N ASP A 176 -9.24 10.38 -30.05
CA ASP A 176 -9.71 11.49 -29.21
C ASP A 176 -10.67 11.04 -28.11
N ALA A 177 -11.56 10.09 -28.41
CA ALA A 177 -12.49 9.53 -27.41
C ALA A 177 -11.75 8.75 -26.32
N GLU A 178 -10.81 7.88 -26.71
CA GLU A 178 -9.91 7.16 -25.79
C GLU A 178 -9.14 8.14 -24.90
N LYS A 179 -8.51 9.16 -25.50
CA LYS A 179 -7.75 10.16 -24.75
C LYS A 179 -8.62 10.96 -23.76
N LYS A 180 -9.85 11.29 -24.14
CA LYS A 180 -10.80 11.99 -23.26
C LYS A 180 -11.30 11.07 -22.14
N ALA A 181 -11.65 9.83 -22.46
CA ALA A 181 -12.07 8.83 -21.48
C ALA A 181 -10.93 8.59 -20.47
N GLN A 182 -9.71 8.36 -20.95
CA GLN A 182 -8.53 8.16 -20.11
C GLN A 182 -8.27 9.35 -19.18
N LYS A 183 -8.18 10.58 -19.72
CA LYS A 183 -7.98 11.79 -18.89
C LYS A 183 -9.07 11.96 -17.84
N THR A 184 -10.31 11.63 -18.17
CA THR A 184 -11.43 11.72 -17.23
C THR A 184 -11.34 10.64 -16.15
N ALA A 185 -10.97 9.42 -16.52
CA ALA A 185 -10.74 8.32 -15.59
C ALA A 185 -9.60 8.65 -14.62
N GLU A 186 -8.47 9.16 -15.12
CA GLU A 186 -7.31 9.61 -14.35
C GLU A 186 -7.69 10.73 -13.37
N LYS A 187 -8.39 11.77 -13.85
CA LYS A 187 -8.84 12.87 -12.98
C LYS A 187 -9.73 12.35 -11.85
N LYS A 188 -10.71 11.50 -12.15
CA LYS A 188 -11.61 10.90 -11.15
C LYS A 188 -10.86 9.98 -10.18
N ALA A 189 -9.90 9.19 -10.66
CA ALA A 189 -9.08 8.32 -9.82
C ALA A 189 -8.22 9.16 -8.86
N GLY A 190 -7.61 10.24 -9.35
CA GLY A 190 -6.83 11.20 -8.55
C GLY A 190 -7.66 11.91 -7.48
N GLU A 191 -8.86 12.41 -7.84
CA GLU A 191 -9.77 13.05 -6.88
C GLU A 191 -10.23 12.07 -5.79
N LYS A 192 -10.55 10.82 -6.16
CA LYS A 192 -10.90 9.76 -5.20
C LYS A 192 -9.72 9.41 -4.30
N LEU A 193 -8.52 9.30 -4.85
CA LEU A 193 -7.31 9.00 -4.08
C LEU A 193 -7.05 10.12 -3.07
N ALA A 194 -7.07 11.38 -3.49
CA ALA A 194 -6.85 12.53 -2.61
C ALA A 194 -7.88 12.59 -1.46
N LYS A 195 -9.15 12.29 -1.75
CA LYS A 195 -10.19 12.18 -0.72
C LYS A 195 -9.89 11.05 0.27
N ARG A 196 -9.56 9.85 -0.23
CA ARG A 196 -9.21 8.70 0.62
C ARG A 196 -7.98 8.94 1.47
N ILE A 197 -6.95 9.59 0.93
CA ILE A 197 -5.76 9.99 1.69
C ILE A 197 -6.13 10.93 2.83
N THR A 198 -7.01 11.91 2.58
CA THR A 198 -7.42 12.85 3.62
C THR A 198 -8.20 12.15 4.74
N GLU A 199 -9.12 11.26 4.39
CA GLU A 199 -9.88 10.44 5.34
C GLU A 199 -8.96 9.49 6.12
N ALA A 200 -8.04 8.80 5.43
CA ALA A 200 -7.07 7.91 6.04
C ALA A 200 -6.13 8.65 7.00
N ARG A 201 -5.61 9.83 6.62
CA ARG A 201 -4.77 10.65 7.53
C ARG A 201 -5.52 11.06 8.79
N ALA A 202 -6.80 11.40 8.68
CA ALA A 202 -7.60 11.73 9.86
C ALA A 202 -7.75 10.51 10.79
N ALA A 203 -8.10 9.35 10.23
CA ALA A 203 -8.22 8.10 10.98
C ALA A 203 -6.89 7.64 11.59
N MET A 204 -5.78 7.72 10.84
CA MET A 204 -4.44 7.40 11.32
C MET A 204 -4.05 8.29 12.50
N ARG A 205 -4.40 9.58 12.49
CA ARG A 205 -4.09 10.47 13.63
C ARG A 205 -4.86 10.09 14.89
N GLU A 206 -6.14 9.75 14.77
CA GLU A 206 -6.94 9.28 15.90
C GLU A 206 -6.38 7.96 16.44
N GLN A 207 -6.08 7.00 15.56
CA GLN A 207 -5.45 5.74 15.94
C GLN A 207 -4.09 5.96 16.61
N LEU A 208 -3.29 6.86 16.08
CA LEU A 208 -1.97 7.15 16.61
C LEU A 208 -2.03 7.78 18.01
N GLN A 209 -3.05 8.57 18.31
CA GLN A 209 -3.28 9.05 19.69
C GLN A 209 -3.59 7.90 20.65
N LEU A 210 -4.39 6.91 20.23
CA LEU A 210 -4.69 5.72 21.03
C LEU A 210 -3.44 4.88 21.27
N VAL A 211 -2.64 4.65 20.22
CA VAL A 211 -1.36 3.94 20.31
C VAL A 211 -0.42 4.66 21.26
N LEU A 212 -0.23 5.97 21.10
CA LEU A 212 0.62 6.76 22.00
C LEU A 212 0.12 6.70 23.44
N HIS A 213 -1.18 6.82 23.68
CA HIS A 213 -1.75 6.78 25.03
C HIS A 213 -1.51 5.42 25.71
N SER A 214 -1.71 4.32 24.97
CA SER A 214 -1.39 2.97 25.45
C SER A 214 0.11 2.85 25.75
N ALA A 215 0.95 3.32 24.83
CA ALA A 215 2.40 3.29 24.97
C ALA A 215 2.90 4.09 26.17
N VAL A 216 2.23 5.18 26.59
CA VAL A 216 2.61 5.94 27.80
C VAL A 216 2.58 5.07 29.05
N SER A 217 1.56 4.22 29.22
CA SER A 217 1.46 3.34 30.39
C SER A 217 2.58 2.31 30.42
N THR A 218 2.87 1.69 29.27
CA THR A 218 3.98 0.74 29.14
C THR A 218 5.32 1.45 29.35
N ALA A 219 5.53 2.62 28.76
CA ALA A 219 6.75 3.40 28.93
C ALA A 219 6.98 3.82 30.37
N ARG A 220 5.93 4.22 31.09
CA ARG A 220 6.03 4.51 32.54
C ARG A 220 6.42 3.27 33.33
N TYR A 221 5.89 2.09 32.96
CA TYR A 221 6.23 0.84 33.62
C TYR A 221 7.70 0.47 33.41
N GLU A 222 8.17 0.50 32.16
CA GLU A 222 9.58 0.25 31.82
C GLU A 222 10.50 1.25 32.52
N MET A 223 10.19 2.54 32.42
CA MET A 223 11.02 3.59 33.02
C MET A 223 11.06 3.49 34.55
N ASN A 224 9.94 3.21 35.21
CA ASN A 224 9.92 3.03 36.67
C ASN A 224 10.77 1.84 37.11
N THR A 225 10.80 0.77 36.31
CA THR A 225 11.65 -0.41 36.58
C THR A 225 13.12 -0.03 36.48
N VAL A 226 13.51 0.71 35.43
CA VAL A 226 14.86 1.24 35.24
C VAL A 226 15.26 2.19 36.37
N ILE A 227 14.39 3.14 36.74
CA ILE A 227 14.66 4.10 37.82
C ILE A 227 14.82 3.38 39.17
N GLY A 228 13.97 2.40 39.46
CA GLY A 228 14.07 1.61 40.69
C GLY A 228 15.42 0.90 40.80
N GLU A 229 15.85 0.23 39.73
CA GLU A 229 17.16 -0.41 39.68
C GLU A 229 18.30 0.61 39.78
N THR A 230 18.15 1.77 39.13
CA THR A 230 19.12 2.86 39.21
C THR A 230 19.34 3.33 40.65
N TYR A 231 18.27 3.53 41.41
CA TYR A 231 18.38 3.91 42.81
C TYR A 231 19.00 2.80 43.66
N ARG A 232 18.59 1.54 43.47
CA ARG A 232 19.20 0.38 44.12
C ARG A 232 20.72 0.36 43.91
N GLN A 233 21.18 0.43 42.65
CA GLN A 233 22.61 0.43 42.34
C GLN A 233 23.34 1.66 42.90
N THR A 234 22.68 2.83 42.90
CA THR A 234 23.25 4.05 43.50
C THR A 234 23.47 3.88 45.00
N PHE A 235 22.50 3.30 45.72
CA PHE A 235 22.62 3.06 47.16
C PHE A 235 23.65 1.99 47.49
N LEU A 236 23.71 0.90 46.74
CA LEU A 236 24.74 -0.13 46.89
C LEU A 236 26.15 0.48 46.72
N ALA A 237 26.36 1.28 45.67
CA ALA A 237 27.62 1.98 45.45
C ALA A 237 27.95 2.97 46.57
N LEU A 238 26.95 3.67 47.12
CA LEU A 238 27.14 4.59 48.24
C LEU A 238 27.59 3.86 49.52
N VAL A 239 26.99 2.70 49.82
CA VAL A 239 27.34 1.88 50.98
C VAL A 239 28.76 1.32 50.85
N GLU A 240 29.11 0.76 49.69
CA GLU A 240 30.48 0.28 49.44
C GLU A 240 31.53 1.40 49.58
N ASN A 241 31.25 2.58 49.02
CA ASN A 241 32.16 3.72 49.08
C ASN A 241 32.39 4.25 50.51
N ASN A 242 31.43 4.05 51.41
CA ASN A 242 31.53 4.43 52.82
C ASN A 242 32.02 3.28 53.73
N HIS A 243 32.44 2.15 53.16
CA HIS A 243 32.82 0.94 53.90
C HIS A 243 31.70 0.33 54.76
N GLY A 244 30.45 0.64 54.42
CA GLY A 244 29.28 0.05 55.05
C GLY A 244 29.01 -1.39 54.56
N LYS A 245 27.92 -1.98 55.04
CA LYS A 245 27.49 -3.34 54.69
C LYS A 245 26.03 -3.39 54.29
N VAL A 246 25.74 -4.13 53.22
CA VAL A 246 24.36 -4.46 52.82
C VAL A 246 23.90 -5.65 53.66
N ILE A 247 22.88 -5.44 54.50
CA ILE A 247 22.32 -6.45 55.41
C ILE A 247 21.31 -7.32 54.65
N SER A 248 20.41 -6.68 53.90
CA SER A 248 19.44 -7.37 53.05
C SER A 248 19.12 -6.53 51.81
N ASP A 249 18.81 -7.22 50.72
CA ASP A 249 18.44 -6.63 49.43
C ASP A 249 17.44 -7.58 48.76
N VAL A 250 16.15 -7.27 48.94
CA VAL A 250 15.05 -8.12 48.50
C VAL A 250 14.19 -7.34 47.52
N LYS A 251 14.03 -7.92 46.32
CA LYS A 251 13.18 -7.38 45.26
C LYS A 251 11.86 -8.15 45.23
N THR A 252 10.77 -7.50 45.63
CA THR A 252 9.42 -8.07 45.58
C THR A 252 8.55 -7.29 44.60
N GLY A 253 8.49 -7.77 43.36
CA GLY A 253 7.76 -7.10 42.28
C GLY A 253 8.33 -5.70 42.01
N ARG A 254 7.62 -4.65 42.44
CA ARG A 254 7.99 -3.24 42.23
C ARG A 254 8.60 -2.58 43.47
N VAL A 255 8.70 -3.32 44.58
CA VAL A 255 9.28 -2.82 45.83
C VAL A 255 10.67 -3.40 45.98
N ILE A 256 11.62 -2.51 46.24
CA ILE A 256 12.99 -2.87 46.60
C ILE A 256 13.13 -2.55 48.08
N GLU A 257 13.27 -3.60 48.89
CA GLU A 257 13.54 -3.48 50.32
C GLU A 257 15.03 -3.69 50.53
N MET A 258 15.69 -2.68 51.10
CA MET A 258 17.11 -2.75 51.44
C MET A 258 17.33 -2.37 52.89
N GLU A 259 18.09 -3.19 53.60
CA GLU A 259 18.63 -2.86 54.91
C GLU A 259 20.13 -2.64 54.77
N LEU A 260 20.59 -1.46 55.20
CA LEU A 260 21.96 -0.99 55.00
C LEU A 260 22.55 -0.59 56.36
N GLU A 261 23.81 -0.95 56.58
CA GLU A 261 24.65 -0.50 57.69
C GLU A 261 25.71 0.44 57.11
N LEU A 262 25.81 1.67 57.64
CA LEU A 262 26.80 2.67 57.24
C LEU A 262 27.92 2.75 58.28
#